data_AF-A0A821G5G0-F1
#
_entry.id   AF-A0A821G5G0-F1
#
_cell.length_a   1.000
_cell.length_b   1.000
_cell.length_c   1.000
_cell.angle_alpha   90.00
_cell.angle_beta   90.00
_cell.angle_gamma   90.00
#
_symmetry.space_group_name_H-M   'P 1'
#
loop_
_entity.id
_entity.type
_entity.pdbx_description
1 polymer ?
#
loop_
_entity_poly.entity_id
_entity_poly.type
_entity_poly.pdbx_seq_one_letter_code
_entity_poly.pdbx_strand_id
1 'polypeptide(L)'
;MVWSFGMTLLNAYVGDTIFRLRGIRALNSVSHTKRDLKEILIKTLEKNTFARPDMNQLFRYTWFRDSICFERIQKLVYSQTGKYLSLPYERLF
;
A
#
# COMPACT_ATOMS: atom_id res chain seq x y z
N MET A 1 11.42 -7.52 3.15
CA MET A 1 10.83 -6.18 3.32
C MET A 1 9.42 -6.05 2.73
N VAL A 2 9.13 -6.49 1.49
CA VAL A 2 7.80 -6.30 0.85
C VAL A 2 6.65 -7.05 1.55
N TRP A 3 6.91 -8.25 2.08
CA TRP A 3 5.91 -9.03 2.81
C TRP A 3 5.35 -8.27 4.03
N SER A 4 6.24 -7.67 4.83
CA SER A 4 5.86 -6.89 6.01
C SER A 4 5.03 -5.67 5.63
N PHE A 5 5.35 -5.02 4.51
CA PHE A 5 4.52 -3.94 3.96
C PHE A 5 3.10 -4.42 3.61
N GLY A 6 2.98 -5.55 2.91
CA GLY A 6 1.68 -6.15 2.59
C GLY A 6 0.85 -6.48 3.83
N MET A 7 1.49 -7.03 4.87
CA MET A 7 0.84 -7.30 6.17
C MET A 7 0.37 -6.01 6.86
N THR A 8 1.20 -4.97 6.89
CA THR A 8 0.83 -3.67 7.46
C THR A 8 -0.34 -3.03 6.71
N LEU A 9 -0.31 -3.07 5.38
CA LEU A 9 -1.36 -2.51 4.54
C LEU A 9 -2.69 -3.25 4.73
N LEU A 10 -2.66 -4.58 4.83
CA LEU A 10 -3.85 -5.38 5.08
C LEU A 10 -4.41 -5.14 6.49
N ASN A 11 -3.56 -5.03 7.52
CA ASN A 11 -3.98 -4.65 8.88
C ASN A 11 -4.65 -3.27 8.89
N ALA A 12 -4.05 -2.28 8.23
CA ALA A 12 -4.59 -0.92 8.15
C ALA A 12 -5.94 -0.89 7.42
N TYR A 13 -6.11 -1.75 6.41
CA TYR A 13 -7.35 -1.81 5.63
C TYR A 13 -8.49 -2.54 6.35
N VAL A 14 -8.18 -3.65 7.03
CA VAL A 14 -9.20 -4.46 7.73
C VAL A 14 -9.54 -3.88 9.11
N GLY A 15 -8.66 -3.05 9.69
CA GLY A 15 -8.87 -2.43 11.00
C GLY A 15 -8.66 -3.38 12.19
N ASP A 16 -8.15 -4.59 11.94
CA ASP A 16 -7.79 -5.58 12.96
C ASP A 16 -6.49 -6.31 12.53
N THR A 17 -5.79 -6.87 13.51
CA THR A 17 -4.62 -7.71 13.27
C THR A 17 -5.01 -8.98 12.52
N ILE A 18 -4.42 -9.22 11.34
CA ILE A 18 -4.65 -10.42 10.49
C ILE A 18 -4.46 -11.74 11.25
N PHE A 19 -3.62 -11.74 12.29
CA PHE A 19 -3.42 -12.88 13.17
C PHE A 19 -4.70 -13.30 13.91
N ARG A 20 -5.63 -12.36 14.18
CA ARG A 20 -6.97 -12.66 14.71
C ARG A 20 -7.95 -13.14 13.62
N LEU A 21 -7.81 -12.62 12.40
CA LEU A 21 -8.71 -12.89 11.27
C LEU A 21 -8.07 -13.80 10.21
N ARG A 22 -7.75 -15.06 10.52
CA ARG A 22 -7.39 -16.16 9.55
C ARG A 22 -6.90 -15.74 8.13
N GLY A 23 -5.92 -14.85 8.03
CA GLY A 23 -5.24 -14.48 6.78
C GLY A 23 -6.08 -13.82 5.66
N ILE A 24 -5.53 -13.88 4.44
CA ILE A 24 -6.02 -13.35 3.14
C ILE A 24 -7.51 -13.66 2.87
N ARG A 25 -8.12 -14.65 3.53
CA ARG A 25 -9.56 -14.94 3.41
C ARG A 25 -10.43 -13.74 3.83
N ALA A 26 -9.97 -12.94 4.79
CA ALA A 26 -10.65 -11.71 5.19
C ALA A 26 -10.71 -10.66 4.06
N LEU A 27 -9.69 -10.62 3.18
CA LEU A 27 -9.68 -9.73 2.02
C LEU A 27 -10.82 -10.05 1.03
N ASN A 28 -11.20 -11.33 0.92
CA ASN A 28 -12.29 -11.76 0.06
C ASN A 28 -13.68 -11.53 0.68
N SER A 29 -13.78 -11.37 1.99
CA SER A 29 -15.04 -11.03 2.67
C SER A 29 -15.33 -9.53 2.70
N VAL A 30 -14.35 -8.67 2.43
CA VAL A 30 -14.57 -7.21 2.34
C VAL A 30 -15.02 -6.85 0.92
N SER A 31 -16.33 -6.83 0.71
CA SER A 31 -17.03 -6.56 -0.56
C SER A 31 -16.70 -5.20 -1.20
N HIS A 32 -16.18 -4.24 -0.42
CA HIS A 32 -15.91 -2.87 -0.85
C HIS A 32 -14.44 -2.57 -1.18
N THR A 33 -13.60 -3.60 -1.32
CA THR A 33 -12.17 -3.42 -1.57
C THR A 33 -11.92 -2.90 -2.98
N LYS A 34 -11.28 -1.73 -3.10
CA LYS A 34 -10.77 -1.20 -4.38
C LYS A 34 -9.93 -2.29 -5.06
N ARG A 35 -10.23 -2.59 -6.34
CA ARG A 35 -9.61 -3.66 -7.12
C ARG A 35 -8.08 -3.63 -7.06
N ASP A 36 -7.48 -2.45 -7.23
CA ASP A 36 -6.03 -2.27 -7.19
C ASP A 36 -5.43 -2.62 -5.83
N LEU A 37 -6.08 -2.24 -4.73
CA LEU A 37 -5.62 -2.54 -3.38
C LEU A 37 -5.65 -4.04 -3.12
N LYS A 38 -6.70 -4.72 -3.59
CA LYS A 38 -6.80 -6.18 -3.51
C LYS A 38 -5.64 -6.84 -4.25
N GLU A 39 -5.33 -6.36 -5.45
CA GLU A 39 -4.22 -6.89 -6.25
C GLU A 39 -2.85 -6.64 -5.60
N ILE A 40 -2.60 -5.42 -5.09
CA ILE A 40 -1.39 -5.07 -4.33
C ILE A 40 -1.21 -6.04 -3.15
N LEU A 41 -2.27 -6.28 -2.38
CA LEU A 41 -2.22 -7.16 -1.21
C LEU A 41 -1.96 -8.62 -1.60
N ILE A 42 -2.57 -9.12 -2.68
CA ILE A 42 -2.31 -10.47 -3.20
C ILE A 42 -0.84 -10.61 -3.61
N LYS A 43 -0.30 -9.68 -4.39
CA LYS A 43 1.09 -9.76 -4.89
C LYS A 43 2.14 -9.57 -3.79
N THR A 44 1.89 -8.69 -2.83
CA THR A 44 2.81 -8.46 -1.69
C THR A 44 2.86 -9.64 -0.72
N LEU A 45 1.74 -10.37 -0.59
CA LEU A 45 1.60 -11.57 0.25
C LEU A 45 1.77 -12.88 -0.54
N GLU A 46 2.43 -12.82 -1.70
CA GLU A 46 2.78 -14.00 -2.48
C GLU A 46 3.81 -14.86 -1.72
N LYS A 47 3.54 -16.16 -1.60
CA LYS A 47 4.41 -17.08 -0.84
C LYS A 47 5.76 -17.22 -1.53
N ASN A 48 5.74 -17.34 -2.86
CA ASN A 48 6.95 -17.37 -3.66
C ASN A 48 7.69 -16.02 -3.57
N THR A 49 8.86 -16.01 -2.92
CA THR A 49 9.73 -14.83 -2.79
C THR A 49 10.11 -14.20 -4.12
N PHE A 50 10.34 -15.00 -5.16
CA PHE A 50 10.81 -14.52 -6.46
C PHE A 50 9.71 -13.90 -7.30
N ALA A 51 8.45 -14.24 -7.02
CA ALA A 51 7.28 -13.66 -7.69
C ALA A 51 6.80 -12.37 -7.02
N ARG A 52 7.34 -12.02 -5.84
CA ARG A 52 6.96 -10.80 -5.13
C ARG A 52 7.52 -9.57 -5.84
N PRO A 53 6.68 -8.53 -6.04
CA PRO A 53 7.16 -7.30 -6.64
C PRO A 53 8.08 -6.54 -5.69
N ASP A 54 8.99 -5.74 -6.23
CA ASP A 54 9.71 -4.74 -5.45
C ASP A 54 8.83 -3.50 -5.17
N MET A 55 9.32 -2.58 -4.33
CA MET A 55 8.57 -1.37 -3.98
C MET A 55 8.35 -0.43 -5.18
N ASN A 56 9.29 -0.38 -6.13
CA ASN A 56 9.17 0.46 -7.32
C ASN A 56 8.06 -0.05 -8.24
N GLN A 57 7.93 -1.37 -8.37
CA GLN A 57 6.86 -2.04 -9.10
C GLN A 57 5.50 -1.79 -8.43
N LEU A 58 5.43 -1.77 -7.10
CA LEU A 58 4.21 -1.45 -6.36
C LEU A 58 3.77 0.01 -6.53
N PHE A 59 4.69 0.97 -6.54
CA PHE A 59 4.34 2.39 -6.74
C PHE A 59 3.81 2.70 -8.15
N ARG A 60 3.84 1.74 -9.08
CA ARG A 60 3.21 1.90 -10.39
C ARG A 60 1.68 1.77 -10.34
N TYR A 61 1.11 1.14 -9.31
CA TYR A 61 -0.33 1.01 -9.17
C TYR A 61 -1.00 2.37 -8.98
N THR A 62 -2.14 2.56 -9.64
CA THR A 62 -2.98 3.78 -9.56
C THR A 62 -3.43 4.10 -8.14
N TRP A 63 -3.53 3.10 -7.28
CA TRP A 63 -3.83 3.29 -5.86
C TRP A 63 -2.82 4.21 -5.13
N PHE A 64 -1.54 4.20 -5.52
CA PHE A 64 -0.51 5.09 -4.95
C PHE A 64 -0.46 6.48 -5.62
N ARG A 65 -1.26 6.70 -6.67
CA ARG A 65 -1.30 7.95 -7.44
C ARG A 65 -2.49 8.83 -7.08
N ASP A 66 -3.07 8.63 -5.90
CA ASP A 66 -4.13 9.50 -5.37
C ASP A 66 -3.54 10.88 -5.03
N SER A 67 -3.69 11.82 -5.97
CA SER A 67 -3.13 13.16 -5.89
C SER A 67 -3.64 13.94 -4.69
N ILE A 68 -4.90 13.75 -4.31
CA ILE A 68 -5.52 14.44 -3.16
C ILE A 68 -4.92 13.91 -1.85
N CYS A 69 -4.81 12.60 -1.72
CA CYS A 69 -4.18 11.98 -0.56
C CYS A 69 -2.73 12.45 -0.40
N PHE A 70 -1.99 12.50 -1.51
CA PHE A 70 -0.60 12.91 -1.45
C PHE A 70 -0.42 14.40 -1.15
N GLU A 71 -1.24 15.28 -1.73
CA GLU A 71 -1.21 16.71 -1.43
C GLU A 71 -1.43 16.97 0.07
N ARG A 72 -2.32 16.20 0.71
CA ARG A 72 -2.55 16.26 2.16
C ARG A 72 -1.31 15.86 2.95
N ILE A 73 -0.67 14.75 2.57
CA ILE A 73 0.57 14.27 3.22
C ILE A 73 1.70 15.30 3.02
N GLN A 74 1.85 15.85 1.82
CA GLN A 74 2.87 16.84 1.50
C GLN A 74 2.69 18.13 2.32
N LYS A 75 1.45 18.61 2.47
CA LYS A 75 1.13 19.76 3.35
C LYS A 75 1.48 19.48 4.81
N LEU A 76 1.16 18.28 5.30
CA LEU A 76 1.49 17.86 6.67
C LEU A 76 3.01 17.76 6.91
N VAL A 77 3.75 17.20 5.96
CA VAL A 77 5.22 17.10 6.06
C VAL A 77 5.85 18.49 6.00
N TYR A 78 5.39 19.35 5.10
CA TYR A 78 5.92 20.71 4.97
C TYR A 78 5.68 21.54 6.24
N SER A 79 4.48 21.47 6.84
CA SER A 79 4.19 22.21 8.08
C SER A 79 5.04 21.76 9.26
N GLN A 80 5.45 20.49 9.30
CA GLN A 80 6.28 19.94 10.38
C GLN A 80 7.78 20.10 10.15
N THR A 81 8.23 20.07 8.90
CA THR A 81 9.66 19.93 8.56
C THR A 81 10.23 21.07 7.72
N GLY A 82 9.38 21.93 7.15
CA GLY A 82 9.76 22.95 6.18
C GLY A 82 10.23 22.40 4.82
N LYS A 83 10.16 21.09 4.60
CA LYS A 83 10.62 20.41 3.38
C LYS A 83 9.46 19.88 2.56
N TYR A 84 9.58 19.97 1.23
CA TYR A 84 8.62 19.36 0.32
C TYR A 84 8.93 17.88 0.10
N LEU A 85 7.92 17.03 0.26
CA LEU A 85 7.98 15.62 -0.08
C LEU A 85 7.80 15.47 -1.60
N SER A 86 8.77 14.85 -2.28
CA SER A 86 8.64 14.46 -3.69
C SER A 86 7.93 13.12 -3.81
N LEU A 87 7.07 12.98 -4.82
CA LEU A 87 6.34 11.74 -5.07
C LEU A 87 7.30 10.62 -5.50
N PRO A 88 7.05 9.36 -5.08
CA PRO A 88 7.80 8.22 -5.58
C PRO A 88 7.77 8.11 -7.11
N TYR A 89 6.67 8.50 -7.76
CA TYR A 89 6.54 8.45 -9.22
C TYR A 89 7.11 9.67 -9.94
N GLU A 90 7.30 10.81 -9.27
CA GLU A 90 7.98 11.98 -9.86
C GLU A 90 9.48 11.73 -10.05
N ARG A 91 10.05 10.77 -9.33
CA ARG A 91 11.45 10.33 -9.50
C ARG A 91 11.66 9.32 -10.64
N LEU A 92 10.57 8.82 -11.22
CA LEU A 92 10.60 7.82 -12.29
C LEU A 92 10.59 8.45 -13.69
N PHE A 93 10.51 9.78 -13.80
CA PHE A 93 10.55 10.56 -15.03
C PHE A 93 11.75 11.50 -15.06
#